data_AF-A0A2A4SC93-F1
#
_entry.id   AF-A0A2A4SC93-F1
#
_cell.length_a   1.000
_cell.length_b   1.000
_cell.length_c   1.000
_cell.angle_alpha   90.00
_cell.angle_beta   90.00
_cell.angle_gamma   90.00
#
_symmetry.space_group_name_H-M   'P 1'
#
loop_
_entity.id
_entity.type
_entity.pdbx_description
1 polymer ?
#
loop_
_entity_poly.entity_id
_entity_poly.type
_entity_poly.pdbx_seq_one_letter_code
_entity_poly.pdbx_strand_id
1 'polypeptide(L)'
;MWDHFITSPPADAKNDLTPHIESAPEGRVYPIQSASDDPDTVSQTIKELGQWLGVNLVGIAAVDPSLQPEVRSEGEGDTDEEGGQTKHLPFGIVCVVHSDHDPEVSKGLGGQKGTQLDAVVIHHLRAYILELGYRASFSDLDPVAVAEAAELGRRDQSGRFIAAAGKKGSYAVLSHVLSTDLPMAPDGRLIAA
;
A
#
# COMPACT_ATOMS: atom_id res chain seq x y z
N MET A 1 -18.03 -24.58 8.73
CA MET A 1 -17.05 -23.77 7.95
C MET A 1 -17.63 -22.40 7.64
N TRP A 2 -18.82 -22.32 7.01
CA TRP A 2 -19.45 -21.02 6.69
C TRP A 2 -19.83 -20.16 7.91
N ASP A 3 -20.53 -20.73 8.89
CA ASP A 3 -20.94 -20.00 10.10
C ASP A 3 -19.75 -19.41 10.87
N HIS A 4 -18.64 -20.15 10.94
CA HIS A 4 -17.43 -19.71 11.61
C HIS A 4 -16.82 -18.49 10.91
N PHE A 5 -16.70 -18.52 9.59
CA PHE A 5 -16.21 -17.38 8.80
C PHE A 5 -17.11 -16.14 8.92
N ILE A 6 -18.44 -16.32 8.97
CA ILE A 6 -19.39 -15.20 9.09
C ILE A 6 -19.40 -14.58 10.49
N THR A 7 -19.10 -15.35 11.54
CA THR A 7 -19.31 -14.91 12.93
C THR A 7 -18.04 -14.70 13.74
N SER A 8 -16.88 -15.18 13.28
CA SER A 8 -15.59 -14.98 13.94
C SER A 8 -15.14 -13.51 13.90
N PRO A 9 -14.36 -13.04 14.89
CA PRO A 9 -13.80 -11.69 14.89
C PRO A 9 -12.90 -11.40 13.66
N PRO A 10 -12.65 -10.12 13.33
CA PRO A 10 -11.75 -9.74 12.24
C PRO A 10 -10.33 -10.27 12.36
N ALA A 11 -9.86 -10.42 13.60
CA ALA A 11 -8.52 -10.87 13.93
C ALA A 11 -8.40 -12.40 14.12
N ASP A 12 -9.37 -13.20 13.64
CA ASP A 12 -9.18 -14.66 13.60
C ASP A 12 -8.13 -14.97 12.53
N ALA A 13 -6.94 -15.36 12.98
CA ALA A 13 -5.79 -15.67 12.11
C ALA A 13 -6.09 -16.70 11.01
N LYS A 14 -7.17 -17.48 11.12
CA LYS A 14 -7.60 -18.43 10.07
C LYS A 14 -8.36 -17.78 8.92
N ASN A 15 -8.89 -16.57 9.11
CA ASN A 15 -9.64 -15.80 8.11
C ASN A 15 -8.91 -14.52 7.70
N ASP A 16 -7.77 -14.22 8.33
CA ASP A 16 -6.96 -13.07 8.01
C ASP A 16 -5.97 -13.43 6.89
N LEU A 17 -6.19 -12.85 5.72
CA LEU A 17 -5.29 -13.00 4.57
C LEU A 17 -4.07 -12.09 4.68
N THR A 18 -4.11 -11.09 5.56
CA THR A 18 -3.09 -10.05 5.69
C THR A 18 -1.71 -10.64 5.96
N PRO A 19 -1.52 -11.52 6.97
CA PRO A 19 -0.20 -12.10 7.26
C PRO A 19 0.33 -12.96 6.12
N HIS A 20 -0.57 -13.62 5.36
CA HIS A 20 -0.18 -14.44 4.22
C HIS A 20 0.29 -13.57 3.04
N ILE A 21 -0.36 -12.44 2.79
CA ILE A 21 0.01 -11.48 1.74
C ILE A 21 1.33 -10.78 2.08
N GLU A 22 1.54 -10.42 3.35
CA GLU A 22 2.79 -9.82 3.84
C GLU A 22 3.96 -10.80 3.79
N SER A 23 3.72 -12.08 4.16
CA SER A 23 4.76 -13.13 4.13
C SER A 23 5.07 -13.68 2.74
N ALA A 24 4.29 -13.29 1.72
CA ALA A 24 4.50 -13.76 0.36
C ALA A 24 5.89 -13.30 -0.13
N PRO A 25 6.68 -14.18 -0.76
CA PRO A 25 8.01 -13.81 -1.26
C PRO A 25 7.93 -12.57 -2.15
N GLU A 26 8.91 -11.68 -1.99
CA GLU A 26 9.05 -10.54 -2.87
C GLU A 26 9.27 -11.04 -4.31
N GLY A 27 8.24 -10.95 -5.14
CA GLY A 27 8.33 -11.31 -6.56
C GLY A 27 9.52 -10.65 -7.27
N ARG A 28 10.00 -11.28 -8.35
CA ARG A 28 11.15 -10.77 -9.11
C ARG A 28 10.79 -9.47 -9.84
N VAL A 29 11.72 -8.53 -9.85
CA VAL A 29 11.64 -7.33 -10.70
C VAL A 29 11.92 -7.76 -12.15
N TYR A 30 11.08 -7.35 -13.10
CA TYR A 30 11.33 -7.62 -14.50
C TYR A 30 12.63 -6.90 -14.95
N PRO A 31 13.57 -7.57 -15.63
CA PRO A 31 14.92 -7.05 -15.82
C PRO A 31 15.01 -5.86 -16.78
N ILE A 32 13.97 -5.60 -17.56
CA ILE A 32 13.92 -4.52 -18.55
C ILE A 32 12.83 -3.55 -18.13
N GLN A 33 13.19 -2.29 -17.84
CA GLN A 33 12.18 -1.28 -17.58
C GLN A 33 11.31 -1.08 -18.81
N SER A 34 9.99 -1.17 -18.62
CA SER A 34 9.04 -0.77 -19.65
C SER A 34 9.24 0.70 -19.96
N ALA A 35 8.91 1.12 -21.20
CA ALA A 35 8.90 2.54 -21.53
C ALA A 35 7.92 3.24 -20.58
N SER A 36 8.45 3.98 -19.60
CA SER A 36 7.64 4.73 -18.65
C SER A 36 7.05 5.92 -19.38
N ASP A 37 5.72 6.06 -19.31
CA ASP A 37 5.07 7.34 -19.56
C ASP A 37 5.62 8.41 -18.60
N ASP A 38 5.25 9.68 -18.82
CA ASP A 38 5.64 10.75 -17.92
C ASP A 38 5.10 10.51 -16.48
N PRO A 39 5.76 11.03 -15.43
CA PRO A 39 5.39 10.72 -14.04
C PRO A 39 3.96 11.08 -13.65
N ASP A 40 3.34 12.09 -14.28
CA ASP A 40 1.95 12.45 -14.04
C ASP A 40 1.02 11.35 -14.57
N THR A 41 1.24 10.88 -15.80
CA THR A 41 0.49 9.76 -16.41
C THR A 41 0.65 8.46 -15.61
N VAL A 42 1.86 8.16 -15.13
CA VAL A 42 2.09 6.97 -14.29
C VAL A 42 1.32 7.06 -12.97
N SER A 43 1.35 8.23 -12.31
CA SER A 43 0.61 8.43 -11.05
C SER A 43 -0.89 8.21 -11.23
N GLN A 44 -1.45 8.71 -12.34
CA GLN A 44 -2.85 8.54 -12.68
C GLN A 44 -3.18 7.08 -12.98
N THR A 45 -2.32 6.39 -13.73
CA THR A 45 -2.49 4.95 -14.05
C THR A 45 -2.54 4.09 -12.79
N ILE A 46 -1.65 4.32 -11.82
CA ILE A 46 -1.64 3.59 -10.55
C ILE A 46 -2.95 3.82 -9.77
N LYS A 47 -3.43 5.07 -9.73
CA LYS A 47 -4.70 5.42 -9.07
C LYS A 47 -5.90 4.77 -9.74
N GLU A 48 -5.98 4.86 -11.07
CA GLU A 48 -7.05 4.27 -11.88
C GLU A 48 -7.05 2.74 -11.76
N LEU A 49 -5.89 2.09 -11.79
CA LEU A 49 -5.77 0.65 -11.60
C LEU A 49 -6.27 0.21 -10.23
N GLY A 50 -5.84 0.89 -9.15
CA GLY A 50 -6.32 0.59 -7.80
C GLY A 50 -7.84 0.76 -7.68
N GLN A 51 -8.38 1.86 -8.20
CA GLN A 51 -9.83 2.11 -8.20
C GLN A 51 -10.61 1.08 -9.03
N TRP A 52 -10.07 0.68 -10.18
CA TRP A 52 -10.65 -0.38 -11.02
C TRP A 52 -10.67 -1.74 -10.30
N LEU A 53 -9.64 -2.04 -9.51
CA LEU A 53 -9.57 -3.22 -8.64
C LEU A 53 -10.50 -3.15 -7.42
N GLY A 54 -11.04 -1.97 -7.12
CA GLY A 54 -12.18 -1.80 -6.20
C GLY A 54 -11.92 -0.98 -4.95
N VAL A 55 -10.71 -0.43 -4.74
CA VAL A 55 -10.50 0.53 -3.63
C VAL A 55 -11.14 1.88 -3.98
N ASN A 56 -11.43 2.70 -2.98
CA ASN A 56 -12.14 3.96 -3.20
C ASN A 56 -11.18 5.10 -3.53
N LEU A 57 -10.03 5.15 -2.88
CA LEU A 57 -8.99 6.16 -3.12
C LEU A 57 -7.63 5.48 -3.16
N VAL A 58 -6.72 6.09 -3.91
CA VAL A 58 -5.30 5.74 -3.94
C VAL A 58 -4.54 7.05 -3.79
N GLY A 59 -3.59 7.09 -2.86
CA GLY A 59 -2.78 8.27 -2.58
C GLY A 59 -1.31 7.94 -2.74
N ILE A 60 -0.56 8.90 -3.29
CA ILE A 60 0.87 8.76 -3.54
C ILE A 60 1.59 9.89 -2.83
N ALA A 61 2.45 9.56 -1.87
CA ALA A 61 3.29 10.53 -1.19
C ALA A 61 4.76 10.37 -1.59
N ALA A 62 5.46 11.48 -1.80
CA ALA A 62 6.91 11.47 -1.76
C ALA A 62 7.36 11.25 -0.31
N VAL A 63 8.34 10.39 -0.09
CA VAL A 63 8.87 10.05 1.23
C VAL A 63 10.18 10.79 1.45
N ASP A 64 10.31 11.49 2.57
CA ASP A 64 11.57 12.15 2.95
C ASP A 64 12.74 11.15 2.97
N PRO A 65 13.94 11.50 2.47
CA PRO A 65 15.08 10.60 2.43
C PRO A 65 15.42 9.90 3.75
N SER A 66 15.17 10.54 4.89
CA SER A 66 15.42 9.95 6.23
C SER A 66 14.43 8.83 6.61
N LEU A 67 13.31 8.73 5.90
CA LEU A 67 12.25 7.75 6.11
C LEU A 67 12.17 6.70 5.00
N GLN A 68 12.95 6.85 3.92
CA GLN A 68 12.85 5.97 2.76
C GLN A 68 13.31 4.55 3.11
N PRO A 69 12.49 3.52 2.86
CA PRO A 69 12.90 2.14 3.02
C PRO A 69 14.09 1.81 2.12
N GLU A 70 14.98 0.98 2.65
CA GLU A 70 16.17 0.50 1.96
C GLU A 70 15.93 -0.94 1.47
N VAL A 71 16.08 -1.16 0.16
CA VAL A 71 16.01 -2.51 -0.42
C VAL A 71 17.38 -2.91 -0.96
N ARG A 72 17.83 -4.11 -0.60
CA ARG A 72 19.06 -4.69 -1.13
C ARG A 72 18.82 -5.18 -2.56
N SER A 73 19.77 -4.91 -3.45
CA SER A 73 19.74 -5.48 -4.79
C SER A 73 20.17 -6.94 -4.73
N GLU A 74 19.24 -7.88 -4.90
CA GLU A 74 19.59 -9.28 -5.16
C GLU A 74 20.07 -9.43 -6.61
N GLY A 75 21.39 -9.52 -6.81
CA GLY A 75 21.99 -10.11 -8.01
C GLY A 75 22.73 -9.18 -8.97
N GLU A 76 24.03 -8.98 -8.73
CA GLU A 76 25.06 -9.11 -9.77
C GLU A 76 26.15 -10.06 -9.22
N GLY A 77 25.95 -11.38 -9.37
CA GLY A 77 27.02 -12.39 -9.23
C GLY A 77 27.62 -12.65 -7.85
N ASP A 78 27.93 -13.92 -7.57
CA ASP A 78 28.85 -14.35 -6.51
C ASP A 78 30.28 -13.85 -6.80
N THR A 79 30.52 -12.57 -6.62
CA THR A 79 31.86 -12.02 -6.43
C THR A 79 31.82 -11.20 -5.17
N ASP A 80 32.67 -11.58 -4.21
CA ASP A 80 32.92 -10.91 -2.93
C ASP A 80 33.43 -9.46 -3.11
N GLU A 81 32.61 -8.59 -3.71
CA GLU A 81 32.80 -7.15 -3.71
C GLU A 81 31.77 -6.53 -2.76
N GLU A 82 32.26 -6.06 -1.61
CA GLU A 82 31.56 -5.18 -0.68
C GLU A 82 30.99 -3.96 -1.45
N GLY A 83 29.74 -4.05 -1.91
CA GLY A 83 29.20 -2.96 -2.72
C GLY A 83 27.76 -3.11 -3.20
N GLY A 84 26.94 -3.94 -2.55
CA GLY A 84 25.51 -4.01 -2.87
C GLY A 84 24.89 -2.62 -2.74
N GLN A 85 24.54 -1.98 -3.87
CA GLN A 85 23.93 -0.66 -3.85
C GLN A 85 22.57 -0.75 -3.16
N THR A 86 22.50 -0.15 -1.97
CA THR A 86 21.24 0.12 -1.30
C THR A 86 20.42 1.05 -2.19
N LYS A 87 19.23 0.60 -2.58
CA LYS A 87 18.28 1.44 -3.31
C LYS A 87 17.21 1.91 -2.35
N HIS A 88 16.96 3.21 -2.38
CA HIS A 88 15.88 3.83 -1.63
C HIS A 88 14.59 3.80 -2.43
N LEU A 89 13.46 3.70 -1.73
CA LEU A 89 12.13 3.74 -2.31
C LEU A 89 11.47 5.10 -2.00
N PRO A 90 11.55 6.09 -2.92
CA PRO A 90 11.18 7.48 -2.65
C PRO A 90 9.67 7.75 -2.61
N PHE A 91 8.82 6.80 -2.99
CA PHE A 91 7.36 6.98 -3.01
C PHE A 91 6.67 5.96 -2.12
N GLY A 92 5.65 6.41 -1.38
CA GLY A 92 4.72 5.56 -0.65
C GLY A 92 3.34 5.64 -1.27
N ILE A 93 2.74 4.48 -1.55
CA ILE A 93 1.39 4.32 -2.08
C ILE A 93 0.51 3.74 -0.98
N VAL A 94 -0.68 4.32 -0.78
CA VAL A 94 -1.72 3.81 0.10
C VAL A 94 -3.04 3.68 -0.63
N CYS A 95 -3.81 2.65 -0.29
CA CYS A 95 -5.18 2.47 -0.74
C CYS A 95 -6.14 2.73 0.42
N VAL A 96 -7.29 3.33 0.12
CA VAL A 96 -8.36 3.58 1.09
C VAL A 96 -9.63 2.87 0.64
N VAL A 97 -10.18 2.05 1.51
CA VAL A 97 -11.47 1.37 1.31
C VAL A 97 -12.51 1.95 2.26
N HIS A 98 -13.61 2.45 1.70
CA HIS A 98 -14.76 2.86 2.48
C HIS A 98 -15.53 1.64 2.99
N SER A 99 -15.84 1.66 4.28
CA SER A 99 -16.61 0.61 4.94
C SER A 99 -17.79 1.19 5.70
N ASP A 100 -18.95 0.55 5.59
CA ASP A 100 -20.10 0.83 6.47
C ASP A 100 -19.92 0.22 7.87
N HIS A 101 -18.86 -0.58 8.07
CA HIS A 101 -18.52 -1.28 9.30
C HIS A 101 -17.16 -0.85 9.82
N ASP A 102 -17.06 -0.65 11.13
CA ASP A 102 -15.80 -0.35 11.81
C ASP A 102 -14.92 -1.61 11.81
N PRO A 103 -13.73 -1.60 11.18
CA PRO A 103 -12.86 -2.78 11.12
C PRO A 103 -12.34 -3.22 12.50
N GLU A 104 -12.27 -2.33 13.48
CA GLU A 104 -11.74 -2.65 14.82
C GLU A 104 -12.73 -3.41 15.70
N VAL A 105 -14.03 -3.19 15.51
CA VAL A 105 -15.08 -3.74 16.41
C VAL A 105 -16.13 -4.61 15.71
N SER A 106 -16.28 -4.50 14.39
CA SER A 106 -17.31 -5.25 13.66
C SER A 106 -16.90 -6.71 13.46
N LYS A 107 -17.77 -7.67 13.74
CA LYS A 107 -17.47 -9.10 13.59
C LYS A 107 -17.62 -9.57 12.14
N GLY A 108 -16.94 -10.68 11.82
CA GLY A 108 -17.07 -11.40 10.57
C GLY A 108 -16.69 -10.59 9.33
N LEU A 109 -17.39 -10.86 8.24
CA LEU A 109 -17.21 -10.22 6.94
C LEU A 109 -17.25 -8.69 6.98
N GLY A 110 -18.03 -8.09 7.88
CA GLY A 110 -18.15 -6.64 7.97
C GLY A 110 -16.84 -5.95 8.35
N GLY A 111 -16.13 -6.49 9.35
CA GLY A 111 -14.84 -5.93 9.78
C GLY A 111 -13.67 -6.36 8.90
N GLN A 112 -13.75 -7.52 8.23
CA GLN A 112 -12.65 -8.06 7.44
C GLN A 112 -12.61 -7.56 6.00
N LYS A 113 -13.77 -7.27 5.40
CA LYS A 113 -13.87 -6.99 3.94
C LYS A 113 -12.96 -5.84 3.51
N GLY A 114 -12.93 -4.75 4.28
CA GLY A 114 -12.11 -3.57 3.95
C GLY A 114 -10.63 -3.91 3.93
N THR A 115 -10.15 -4.53 5.01
CA THR A 115 -8.74 -4.93 5.18
C THR A 115 -8.29 -5.94 4.13
N GLN A 116 -9.12 -6.95 3.83
CA GLN A 116 -8.80 -7.93 2.80
C GLN A 116 -8.75 -7.32 1.40
N LEU A 117 -9.68 -6.41 1.08
CA LEU A 117 -9.68 -5.73 -0.21
C LEU A 117 -8.43 -4.84 -0.36
N ASP A 118 -8.09 -4.07 0.67
CA ASP A 118 -6.86 -3.29 0.71
C ASP A 118 -5.63 -4.16 0.43
N ALA A 119 -5.44 -5.23 1.20
CA ALA A 119 -4.32 -6.16 1.07
C ALA A 119 -4.21 -6.78 -0.34
N VAL A 120 -5.33 -7.20 -0.93
CA VAL A 120 -5.35 -7.78 -2.27
C VAL A 120 -4.99 -6.75 -3.33
N VAL A 121 -5.61 -5.56 -3.30
CA VAL A 121 -5.35 -4.54 -4.33
C VAL A 121 -3.92 -4.04 -4.26
N ILE A 122 -3.41 -3.74 -3.07
CA ILE A 122 -2.05 -3.22 -2.94
C ILE A 122 -1.00 -4.26 -3.36
N HIS A 123 -1.26 -5.56 -3.16
CA HIS A 123 -0.42 -6.63 -3.67
C HIS A 123 -0.44 -6.72 -5.20
N HIS A 124 -1.60 -6.49 -5.83
CA HIS A 124 -1.69 -6.43 -7.30
C HIS A 124 -0.94 -5.22 -7.86
N LEU A 125 -1.04 -4.06 -7.23
CA LEU A 125 -0.24 -2.87 -7.61
C LEU A 125 1.25 -3.16 -7.51
N ARG A 126 1.68 -3.82 -6.44
CA ARG A 126 3.08 -4.27 -6.29
C ARG A 126 3.51 -5.17 -7.45
N ALA A 127 2.74 -6.20 -7.78
CA ALA A 127 3.06 -7.10 -8.88
C ALA A 127 3.15 -6.35 -10.21
N TYR A 128 2.21 -5.44 -10.48
CA TYR A 128 2.23 -4.60 -11.68
C TYR A 128 3.51 -3.76 -11.78
N ILE A 129 3.92 -3.10 -10.68
CA ILE A 129 5.14 -2.28 -10.65
C ILE A 129 6.40 -3.13 -10.89
N LEU A 130 6.47 -4.34 -10.32
CA LEU A 130 7.57 -5.27 -10.55
C LEU A 130 7.66 -5.70 -12.02
N GLU A 131 6.53 -5.96 -12.67
CA GLU A 131 6.46 -6.30 -14.10
C GLU A 131 6.88 -5.13 -15.01
N LEU A 132 6.70 -3.88 -14.56
CA LEU A 132 7.24 -2.71 -15.26
C LEU A 132 8.76 -2.56 -15.12
N GLY A 133 9.41 -3.36 -14.28
CA GLY A 133 10.85 -3.33 -14.02
C GLY A 133 11.28 -2.35 -12.94
N TYR A 134 10.36 -1.94 -12.07
CA TYR A 134 10.60 -1.08 -10.91
C TYR A 134 10.47 -1.87 -9.62
N ARG A 135 11.16 -1.44 -8.56
CA ARG A 135 11.10 -2.06 -7.24
C ARG A 135 9.85 -1.59 -6.51
N ALA A 136 9.19 -2.52 -5.84
CA ALA A 136 8.14 -2.20 -4.90
C ALA A 136 8.10 -3.23 -3.77
N SER A 137 7.99 -2.72 -2.54
CA SER A 137 8.01 -3.52 -1.31
C SER A 137 7.05 -2.93 -0.29
N PHE A 138 6.43 -3.80 0.51
CA PHE A 138 5.68 -3.33 1.67
C PHE A 138 6.64 -2.67 2.67
N SER A 139 6.20 -1.61 3.31
CA SER A 139 7.03 -0.84 4.24
C SER A 139 6.32 -0.65 5.56
N ASP A 140 7.10 -0.55 6.64
CA ASP A 140 6.63 -0.26 8.00
C ASP A 140 6.26 1.22 8.21
N LEU A 141 6.17 2.00 7.14
CA LEU A 141 5.65 3.37 7.19
C LEU A 141 4.20 3.34 7.68
N ASP A 142 3.84 4.31 8.51
CA ASP A 142 2.49 4.46 9.02
C ASP A 142 1.51 4.80 7.87
N PRO A 143 0.54 3.90 7.55
CA PRO A 143 -0.39 4.10 6.45
C PRO A 143 -1.21 5.38 6.58
N VAL A 144 -1.53 5.79 7.82
CA VAL A 144 -2.33 6.99 8.06
C VAL A 144 -1.49 8.24 7.79
N ALA A 145 -0.23 8.26 8.22
CA ALA A 145 0.67 9.38 7.92
C ALA A 145 0.91 9.54 6.42
N VAL A 146 1.04 8.43 5.68
CA VAL A 146 1.17 8.46 4.21
C VAL A 146 -0.12 8.97 3.56
N ALA A 147 -1.29 8.55 4.03
CA ALA A 147 -2.58 9.02 3.51
C ALA A 147 -2.82 10.52 3.76
N GLU A 148 -2.42 11.03 4.92
CA GLU A 148 -2.44 12.47 5.22
C GLU A 148 -1.47 13.24 4.31
N ALA A 149 -0.25 12.73 4.14
CA ALA A 149 0.76 13.31 3.26
C ALA A 149 0.34 13.31 1.79
N ALA A 150 -0.45 12.32 1.37
CA ALA A 150 -1.06 12.24 0.04
C ALA A 150 -2.38 13.04 -0.08
N GLU A 151 -2.69 13.89 0.89
CA GLU A 151 -3.86 14.77 0.91
C GLU A 151 -5.22 14.05 0.83
N LEU A 152 -5.28 12.76 1.17
CA LEU A 152 -6.51 11.97 1.11
C LEU A 152 -7.47 12.25 2.26
N GLY A 153 -7.01 12.89 3.33
CA GLY A 153 -7.78 13.07 4.55
C GLY A 153 -6.93 13.51 5.73
N ARG A 154 -7.47 13.29 6.93
CA ARG A 154 -6.82 13.66 8.19
C ARG A 154 -7.26 12.78 9.34
N ARG A 155 -6.45 12.69 10.38
CA ARG A 155 -6.86 12.13 11.66
C ARG A 155 -7.89 13.00 12.37
N ASP A 156 -8.82 12.35 13.05
CA ASP A 156 -9.70 13.00 14.02
C ASP A 156 -9.05 13.11 15.40
N GLN A 157 -9.81 13.63 16.37
CA GLN A 157 -9.34 13.78 17.75
C GLN A 157 -9.05 12.44 18.45
N SER A 158 -9.58 11.33 17.92
CA SER A 158 -9.30 9.97 18.42
C SER A 158 -8.08 9.32 17.76
N GLY A 159 -7.46 10.00 16.78
CA GLY A 159 -6.34 9.47 16.01
C GLY A 159 -6.74 8.60 14.83
N ARG A 160 -8.04 8.43 14.56
CA ARG A 160 -8.54 7.64 13.43
C ARG A 160 -8.58 8.48 12.17
N PHE A 161 -8.24 7.87 11.04
CA PHE A 161 -8.26 8.54 9.74
C PHE A 161 -9.69 8.80 9.25
N ILE A 162 -9.93 10.01 8.75
CA ILE A 162 -11.15 10.42 8.06
C ILE A 162 -10.76 10.87 6.65
N ALA A 163 -11.25 10.14 5.65
CA ALA A 163 -11.08 10.50 4.24
C ALA A 163 -11.78 11.83 3.93
N ALA A 164 -11.12 12.69 3.15
CA ALA A 164 -11.67 13.98 2.69
C ALA A 164 -12.80 13.77 1.68
N ALA A 165 -12.66 12.77 0.80
CA ALA A 165 -13.68 12.34 -0.13
C ALA A 165 -14.27 11.00 0.33
N GLY A 166 -15.56 10.96 0.68
CA GLY A 166 -16.19 9.73 1.13
C GLY A 166 -17.65 9.91 1.54
N LYS A 167 -18.35 8.80 1.75
CA LYS A 167 -19.72 8.80 2.25
C LYS A 167 -19.69 9.25 3.71
N LYS A 168 -20.47 10.27 4.07
CA LYS A 168 -20.56 10.73 5.46
C LYS A 168 -20.97 9.55 6.37
N GLY A 169 -20.15 9.27 7.38
CA GLY A 169 -20.38 8.18 8.33
C GLY A 169 -19.80 6.82 7.90
N SER A 170 -19.12 6.71 6.76
CA SER A 170 -18.30 5.52 6.46
C SER A 170 -16.94 5.59 7.15
N TYR A 171 -16.43 4.43 7.54
CA TYR A 171 -15.06 4.24 7.99
C TYR A 171 -14.12 4.19 6.79
N ALA A 172 -12.91 4.70 6.96
CA ALA A 172 -11.83 4.57 5.98
C ALA A 172 -10.85 3.51 6.49
N VAL A 173 -10.73 2.41 5.73
CA VAL A 173 -9.81 1.32 6.02
C VAL A 173 -8.57 1.49 5.15
N LEU A 174 -7.41 1.50 5.80
CA LEU A 174 -6.08 1.57 5.21
C LEU A 174 -5.16 0.74 6.10
N SER A 175 -4.48 -0.24 5.54
CA SER A 175 -3.71 -1.20 6.35
C SER A 175 -2.26 -1.30 5.91
N HIS A 176 -1.94 -0.95 4.67
CA HIS A 176 -0.60 -1.16 4.11
C HIS A 176 -0.06 0.09 3.42
N VAL A 177 1.27 0.19 3.41
CA VAL A 177 2.02 1.10 2.54
C VAL A 177 2.86 0.29 1.59
N LEU A 178 2.75 0.58 0.30
CA LEU A 178 3.64 0.07 -0.73
C LEU A 178 4.66 1.14 -1.09
N SER A 179 5.92 0.89 -0.77
CA SER A 179 7.01 1.77 -1.16
C SER A 179 7.58 1.36 -2.51
N THR A 180 7.97 2.32 -3.37
CA THR A 180 8.47 2.03 -4.72
C THR A 180 9.48 3.06 -5.24
N ASP A 181 10.31 2.64 -6.21
CA ASP A 181 11.17 3.50 -7.04
C ASP A 181 10.58 3.83 -8.42
N LEU A 182 9.33 3.43 -8.71
CA LEU A 182 8.60 3.84 -9.90
C LEU A 182 8.45 5.38 -9.93
N PRO A 183 8.97 6.09 -10.96
CA PRO A 183 8.85 7.53 -11.06
C PRO A 183 7.38 7.96 -11.20
N MET A 184 6.90 8.76 -10.24
CA MET A 184 5.51 9.23 -10.21
C MET A 184 5.45 10.69 -9.76
N ALA A 185 4.42 11.41 -10.18
CA ALA A 185 4.02 12.66 -9.55
C ALA A 185 3.31 12.37 -8.21
N PRO A 186 3.84 12.83 -7.06
CA PRO A 186 3.19 12.63 -5.77
C PRO A 186 2.08 13.65 -5.54
N ASP A 187 1.06 13.27 -4.78
CA ASP A 187 0.00 14.16 -4.28
C ASP A 187 0.52 15.13 -3.21
N GLY A 188 1.48 14.66 -2.40
CA GLY A 188 2.15 15.49 -1.40
C GLY A 188 3.40 14.81 -0.84
N ARG A 189 3.81 15.17 0.38
CA ARG A 189 5.08 14.74 0.95
C ARG A 189 4.97 14.32 2.42
N LEU A 190 5.48 13.14 2.72
CA LEU A 190 5.71 12.66 4.07
C LEU A 190 7.06 13.18 4.56
N ILE A 191 7.05 13.91 5.67
CA ILE A 191 8.23 14.53 6.28
C ILE A 191 8.48 13.88 7.65
N ALA A 192 9.74 13.76 8.05
CA ALA A 192 10.08 13.36 9.41
C ALA A 192 9.47 14.34 10.44
N ALA A 193 8.89 13.79 11.50
CA ALA A 193 8.26 14.54 12.59
C ALA A 193 9.28 15.31 13.45
#